data_AF-D0U639-F1
#
_entry.id   AF-D0U639-F1
#
_cell.length_a   1.000
_cell.length_b   1.000
_cell.length_c   1.000
_cell.angle_alpha   90.00
_cell.angle_beta   90.00
_cell.angle_gamma   90.00
#
_symmetry.space_group_name_H-M   'P 1'
#
loop_
_entity.id
_entity.type
_entity.pdbx_description
1 polymer ?
#
loop_
_entity_poly.entity_id
_entity_poly.type
_entity_poly.pdbx_seq_one_letter_code
_entity_poly.pdbx_strand_id
1 'polypeptide(L)'
;MAAEQSQNELTTTLNLGIREVSNSPASNLDEQLSLLSSEDREVLAEIQNSAGEKAMIVIARGARKGSRFLITAEGASIGRSSESSIFLDDVTVSRTHAVIEKTGKNFVLKDSGSLNGTYMNNVSVTEHELVSGDEFQIGKFHLLFISSKN
;
A
#
# COMPACT_ATOMS: atom_id res chain seq x y z
N MET A 1 -8.92 21.72 -65.01
CA MET A 1 -9.42 21.91 -63.64
C MET A 1 -8.93 20.68 -62.87
N ALA A 2 -7.82 20.67 -62.10
CA ALA A 2 -7.17 21.73 -61.29
C ALA A 2 -8.15 22.36 -60.28
N ALA A 3 -7.91 22.44 -58.97
CA ALA A 3 -6.68 22.36 -58.14
C ALA A 3 -6.78 21.20 -57.09
N GLU A 4 -5.73 20.65 -56.43
CA GLU A 4 -4.72 21.25 -55.53
C GLU A 4 -5.35 22.02 -54.34
N GLN A 5 -4.93 21.95 -53.07
CA GLN A 5 -3.86 21.24 -52.34
C GLN A 5 -4.46 20.78 -50.96
N SER A 6 -3.80 20.26 -49.92
CA SER A 6 -2.40 20.30 -49.43
C SER A 6 -2.03 19.01 -48.64
N GLN A 7 -1.33 19.11 -47.48
CA GLN A 7 -0.81 18.00 -46.66
C GLN A 7 -1.10 18.20 -45.17
N ASN A 8 -1.11 17.10 -44.40
CA ASN A 8 -0.23 16.94 -43.22
C ASN A 8 -0.30 15.50 -42.70
N GLU A 9 0.78 14.74 -42.88
CA GLU A 9 0.98 13.44 -42.21
C GLU A 9 1.51 13.65 -40.79
N LEU A 10 0.94 12.94 -39.81
CA LEU A 10 1.57 12.72 -38.50
C LEU A 10 1.42 11.25 -38.11
N THR A 11 2.30 10.44 -38.68
CA THR A 11 2.51 9.04 -38.30
C THR A 11 3.23 8.96 -36.95
N THR A 12 2.57 8.39 -35.93
CA THR A 12 3.27 7.86 -34.75
C THR A 12 2.59 6.58 -34.25
N THR A 13 2.92 5.44 -34.87
CA THR A 13 2.65 4.12 -34.29
C THR A 13 3.66 3.85 -33.18
N LEU A 14 3.22 3.89 -31.92
CA LEU A 14 4.08 3.53 -30.79
C LEU A 14 4.21 2.00 -30.68
N ASN A 15 5.35 1.47 -31.14
CA ASN A 15 5.76 0.10 -30.79
C ASN A 15 6.22 0.08 -29.32
N LEU A 16 5.35 -0.31 -28.39
CA LEU A 16 5.79 -0.75 -27.07
C LEU A 16 6.46 -2.13 -27.23
N GLY A 17 7.80 -2.12 -27.22
CA GLY A 17 8.58 -3.35 -27.17
C GLY A 17 8.25 -4.18 -25.93
N ILE A 18 8.21 -5.50 -26.11
CA ILE A 18 8.03 -6.46 -25.02
C ILE A 18 9.25 -6.32 -24.08
N ARG A 19 9.06 -5.70 -22.92
CA ARG A 19 10.08 -5.60 -21.88
C ARG A 19 10.05 -6.88 -21.05
N GLU A 20 11.16 -7.61 -21.01
CA GLU A 20 11.28 -8.85 -20.25
C GLU A 20 10.94 -8.63 -18.77
N VAL A 21 10.07 -9.50 -18.24
CA VAL A 21 9.55 -9.41 -16.87
C VAL A 21 10.46 -10.23 -15.94
N SER A 22 11.69 -9.77 -15.75
CA SER A 22 12.65 -10.34 -14.81
C SER A 22 12.32 -9.95 -13.36
N ASN A 23 11.12 -10.28 -12.90
CA ASN A 23 10.61 -9.94 -11.58
C ASN A 23 11.13 -10.90 -10.49
N SER A 24 12.38 -10.72 -10.09
CA SER A 24 12.85 -11.21 -8.79
C SER A 24 12.31 -10.29 -7.69
N PRO A 25 11.55 -10.78 -6.69
CA PRO A 25 10.90 -9.93 -5.69
C PRO A 25 11.88 -9.18 -4.78
N ALA A 26 13.09 -9.71 -4.56
CA ALA A 26 14.12 -9.05 -3.76
C ALA A 26 14.59 -7.71 -4.37
N SER A 27 14.76 -7.65 -5.70
CA SER A 27 15.32 -6.49 -6.39
C SER A 27 14.45 -5.24 -6.26
N ASN A 28 13.12 -5.39 -6.26
CA ASN A 28 12.20 -4.27 -6.03
C ASN A 28 12.27 -3.76 -4.59
N LEU A 29 12.54 -4.63 -3.61
CA LEU A 29 12.60 -4.25 -2.21
C LEU A 29 13.85 -3.41 -1.93
N ASP A 30 15.03 -3.84 -2.40
CA ASP A 30 16.29 -3.09 -2.28
C ASP A 30 16.24 -1.74 -3.01
N GLU A 31 15.68 -1.69 -4.23
CA GLU A 31 15.53 -0.44 -4.99
C GLU A 31 14.56 0.52 -4.28
N GLN A 32 13.44 0.03 -3.74
CA GLN A 32 12.54 0.82 -2.89
C GLN A 32 13.15 1.21 -1.52
N LEU A 33 14.09 0.44 -0.97
CA LEU A 33 14.87 0.77 0.24
C LEU A 33 15.98 1.80 -0.01
N SER A 34 16.46 1.92 -1.25
CA SER A 34 17.48 2.89 -1.65
C SER A 34 16.94 4.30 -1.86
N LEU A 35 15.64 4.43 -2.19
CA LEU A 35 14.92 5.69 -2.38
C LEU A 35 14.41 6.31 -1.06
N LEU A 36 14.76 5.72 0.08
CA LEU A 36 14.32 6.16 1.39
C LEU A 36 15.20 7.27 1.94
N SER A 37 14.59 8.31 2.51
CA SER A 37 15.35 9.39 3.14
C SER A 37 16.10 8.88 4.38
N SER A 38 17.04 9.67 4.89
CA SER A 38 17.69 9.36 6.17
C SER A 38 16.67 9.19 7.31
N GLU A 39 15.58 9.96 7.27
CA GLU A 39 14.48 9.91 8.25
C GLU A 39 13.70 8.59 8.16
N ASP A 40 13.42 8.08 6.95
CA ASP A 40 12.79 6.77 6.75
C ASP A 40 13.64 5.64 7.37
N ARG A 41 14.98 5.75 7.32
CA ARG A 41 15.90 4.77 7.93
C ARG A 41 15.93 4.86 9.45
N GLU A 42 15.85 6.07 10.01
CA GLU A 42 15.72 6.28 11.46
C GLU A 42 14.39 5.72 11.97
N VAL A 43 13.27 5.96 11.26
CA VAL A 43 11.96 5.38 11.60
C VAL A 43 11.99 3.85 11.55
N LEU A 44 12.62 3.24 10.55
CA LEU A 44 12.80 1.78 10.48
C LEU A 44 13.64 1.23 11.65
N ALA A 45 14.71 1.92 12.03
CA ALA A 45 15.53 1.55 13.19
C ALA A 45 14.79 1.72 14.53
N GLU A 46 13.96 2.77 14.66
CA GLU A 46 13.13 2.97 15.85
C GLU A 46 12.04 1.90 15.96
N ILE A 47 11.38 1.54 14.86
CA ILE A 47 10.42 0.42 14.83
C ILE A 47 11.11 -0.87 15.26
N GLN A 48 12.27 -1.20 14.68
CA GLN A 48 13.05 -2.40 15.04
C GLN A 48 13.42 -2.46 16.53
N ASN A 49 13.76 -1.31 17.14
CA ASN A 49 14.07 -1.23 18.56
C ASN A 49 12.83 -1.15 19.48
N SER A 50 11.63 -0.95 18.93
CA SER A 50 10.38 -0.80 19.71
C SER A 50 9.81 -2.12 20.25
N ALA A 51 10.51 -3.26 20.18
CA ALA A 51 10.13 -4.55 20.79
C ALA A 51 8.68 -5.04 20.53
N GLY A 52 8.13 -4.73 19.35
CA GLY A 52 6.75 -5.04 18.96
C GLY A 52 5.69 -4.01 19.41
N GLU A 53 6.09 -2.88 20.01
CA GLU A 53 5.15 -1.87 20.47
C GLU A 53 4.59 -0.97 19.37
N LYS A 54 5.35 -0.80 18.28
CA LYS A 54 5.02 0.00 17.11
C LYS A 54 5.10 -0.86 15.85
N ALA A 55 4.26 -0.56 14.88
CA ALA A 55 4.32 -1.11 13.53
C ALA A 55 4.18 0.01 12.48
N MET A 56 4.33 -0.31 11.21
CA MET A 56 4.19 0.62 10.10
C MET A 56 3.44 -0.03 8.94
N ILE A 57 2.50 0.73 8.38
CA ILE A 57 1.82 0.41 7.13
C ILE A 57 2.49 1.19 6.00
N VAL A 58 2.79 0.51 4.89
CA VAL A 58 3.33 1.13 3.67
C VAL A 58 2.38 0.86 2.51
N ILE A 59 2.00 1.89 1.74
CA ILE A 59 1.21 1.67 0.51
C ILE A 59 2.14 1.12 -0.58
N ALA A 60 2.04 -0.19 -0.85
CA ALA A 60 2.81 -0.89 -1.86
C ALA A 60 2.29 -0.63 -3.28
N ARG A 61 0.96 -0.55 -3.46
CA ARG A 61 0.30 -0.25 -4.75
C ARG A 61 -0.97 0.58 -4.53
N GLY A 62 -1.30 1.40 -5.53
CA GLY A 62 -2.45 2.31 -5.50
C GLY A 62 -2.02 3.78 -5.59
N ALA A 63 -2.97 4.70 -5.40
CA ALA A 63 -2.64 6.11 -5.22
C ALA A 63 -1.79 6.29 -3.94
N ARG A 64 -0.95 7.32 -3.89
CA ARG A 64 -0.06 7.58 -2.75
C ARG A 64 0.95 6.43 -2.44
N LYS A 65 1.31 5.59 -3.43
CA LYS A 65 2.38 4.55 -3.29
C LYS A 65 3.62 5.14 -2.60
N GLY A 66 4.16 4.41 -1.64
CA GLY A 66 5.31 4.83 -0.82
C GLY A 66 4.94 5.60 0.45
N SER A 67 3.67 6.02 0.63
CA SER A 67 3.22 6.61 1.90
C SER A 67 3.37 5.62 3.06
N ARG A 68 3.79 6.14 4.21
CA ARG A 68 4.00 5.40 5.45
C ARG A 68 3.08 5.92 6.55
N PHE A 69 2.57 5.00 7.36
CA PHE A 69 1.74 5.31 8.51
C PHE A 69 2.24 4.51 9.71
N LEU A 70 2.68 5.21 10.76
CA LEU A 70 3.10 4.59 12.01
C LEU A 70 1.87 4.18 12.82
N ILE A 71 1.86 2.94 13.32
CA ILE A 71 0.82 2.37 14.16
C ILE A 71 1.40 2.23 15.56
N THR A 72 0.70 2.79 16.55
CA THR A 72 1.12 2.81 17.96
C THR A 72 0.21 1.90 18.79
N ALA A 73 0.22 2.06 20.12
CA ALA A 73 -0.64 1.31 21.02
C ALA A 73 -2.15 1.59 20.84
N GLU A 74 -2.52 2.72 20.26
CA GLU A 74 -3.92 3.10 20.00
C GLU A 74 -4.52 2.43 18.75
N GLY A 75 -3.71 1.69 17.99
CA GLY A 75 -4.12 1.10 16.72
C GLY A 75 -4.23 2.13 15.59
N ALA A 76 -5.04 1.85 14.58
CA ALA A 76 -5.33 2.76 13.48
C ALA A 76 -6.65 2.41 12.78
N SER A 77 -7.40 3.42 12.32
CA SER A 77 -8.54 3.22 11.41
C SER A 77 -8.14 3.42 9.95
N ILE A 78 -8.68 2.60 9.05
CA ILE A 78 -8.42 2.66 7.61
C ILE A 78 -9.74 2.92 6.87
N GLY A 79 -9.77 3.94 6.01
CA GLY A 79 -10.99 4.27 5.29
C GLY A 79 -10.91 5.51 4.43
N ARG A 80 -12.03 5.79 3.75
CA ARG A 80 -12.30 7.00 2.95
C ARG A 80 -12.80 8.17 3.81
N SER A 81 -13.02 8.01 5.12
CA SER A 81 -13.26 9.19 5.96
C SER A 81 -11.96 9.98 6.13
N SER A 82 -12.03 11.31 6.06
CA SER A 82 -10.93 12.19 6.46
C SER A 82 -10.59 12.08 7.95
N GLU A 83 -11.47 11.45 8.74
CA GLU A 83 -11.27 11.13 10.16
C GLU A 83 -10.51 9.80 10.37
N SER A 84 -10.27 9.02 9.31
CA SER A 84 -9.51 7.77 9.40
C SER A 84 -8.00 8.02 9.53
N SER A 85 -7.35 7.32 10.46
CA SER A 85 -5.90 7.41 10.71
C SER A 85 -5.08 7.15 9.43
N ILE A 86 -5.54 6.20 8.61
CA ILE A 86 -5.05 5.90 7.27
C ILE A 86 -6.14 6.27 6.27
N PHE A 87 -6.14 7.54 5.86
CA PHE A 87 -7.07 8.07 4.85
C PHE A 87 -6.69 7.60 3.43
N LEU A 88 -7.59 6.81 2.84
CA LEU A 88 -7.51 6.27 1.49
C LEU A 88 -8.64 6.88 0.63
N ASP A 89 -8.31 7.89 -0.16
CA ASP A 89 -9.25 8.58 -1.05
C ASP A 89 -9.58 7.74 -2.29
N ASP A 90 -10.54 6.81 -2.15
CA ASP A 90 -11.11 6.10 -3.29
C ASP A 90 -12.54 5.59 -3.03
N VAL A 91 -13.35 5.56 -4.09
CA VAL A 91 -14.74 5.09 -4.04
C VAL A 91 -14.87 3.60 -3.66
N THR A 92 -13.85 2.77 -3.93
CA THR A 92 -13.82 1.34 -3.55
C THR A 92 -13.51 1.12 -2.07
N VAL A 93 -13.16 2.16 -1.31
CA VAL A 93 -12.92 2.08 0.14
C VAL A 93 -14.14 2.60 0.90
N SER A 94 -14.52 1.95 1.99
CA SER A 94 -15.64 2.40 2.84
C SER A 94 -15.19 3.59 3.70
N ARG A 95 -16.13 4.41 4.21
CA ARG A 95 -15.78 5.54 5.11
C ARG A 95 -14.95 5.07 6.31
N THR A 96 -15.43 4.03 6.97
CA THR A 96 -14.66 3.17 7.87
C THR A 96 -14.64 1.80 7.19
N HIS A 97 -13.47 1.31 6.78
CA HIS A 97 -13.34 0.07 6.01
C HIS A 97 -12.75 -1.04 6.87
N ALA A 98 -11.64 -0.76 7.55
CA ALA A 98 -11.03 -1.67 8.49
C ALA A 98 -10.44 -0.90 9.68
N VAL A 99 -10.18 -1.60 10.77
CA VAL A 99 -9.40 -1.11 11.91
C VAL A 99 -8.26 -2.08 12.20
N ILE A 100 -7.12 -1.54 12.59
CA ILE A 100 -6.00 -2.30 13.16
C ILE A 100 -6.05 -2.05 14.67
N GLU A 101 -6.30 -3.11 15.43
CA GLU A 101 -6.28 -3.09 16.89
C GLU A 101 -4.99 -3.74 17.40
N LYS A 102 -4.42 -3.23 18.49
CA LYS A 102 -3.27 -3.87 19.14
C LYS A 102 -3.75 -4.74 20.30
N THR A 103 -3.49 -6.04 20.23
CA THR A 103 -3.82 -7.02 21.27
C THR A 103 -2.53 -7.52 21.91
N GLY A 104 -2.15 -6.91 23.04
CA GLY A 104 -0.88 -7.20 23.73
C GLY A 104 0.32 -6.76 22.88
N LYS A 105 1.05 -7.72 22.32
CA LYS A 105 2.17 -7.48 21.39
C LYS A 105 1.79 -7.60 19.91
N ASN A 106 0.60 -8.11 19.62
CA ASN A 106 0.20 -8.51 18.28
C ASN A 106 -0.76 -7.44 17.71
N PHE A 107 -0.81 -7.33 16.39
CA PHE A 107 -1.74 -6.41 15.71
C PHE A 107 -2.78 -7.24 14.96
N VAL A 108 -4.04 -6.84 15.03
CA VAL A 108 -5.16 -7.56 14.41
C VAL A 108 -5.89 -6.61 13.49
N LEU A 109 -5.98 -6.98 12.21
CA LEU A 109 -6.78 -6.29 11.20
C LEU A 109 -8.21 -6.82 11.25
N LYS A 110 -9.19 -5.93 11.41
CA LYS A 110 -10.63 -6.24 11.42
C LYS A 110 -11.36 -5.44 10.37
N ASP A 111 -12.10 -6.11 9.50
CA ASP A 111 -13.02 -5.46 8.56
C ASP A 111 -14.22 -4.88 9.34
N SER A 112 -14.61 -3.65 9.02
CA SER A 112 -15.67 -2.91 9.71
C SER A 112 -17.06 -3.04 9.04
N GLY A 113 -17.31 -4.13 8.32
CA GLY A 113 -18.51 -4.29 7.49
C GLY A 113 -18.39 -3.51 6.18
N SER A 114 -17.23 -3.60 5.54
CA SER A 114 -16.93 -2.86 4.32
C SER A 114 -17.67 -3.41 3.10
N LEU A 115 -17.96 -2.55 2.11
CA LEU A 115 -18.77 -2.94 0.95
C LEU A 115 -18.04 -3.94 0.03
N ASN A 116 -16.72 -3.79 -0.11
CA ASN A 116 -15.91 -4.61 -1.00
C ASN A 116 -15.11 -5.68 -0.25
N GLY A 117 -15.10 -5.68 1.09
CA GLY A 117 -14.29 -6.57 1.90
C GLY A 117 -12.81 -6.18 1.98
N THR A 118 -12.17 -6.66 3.04
CA THR A 118 -10.71 -6.66 3.24
C THR A 118 -10.13 -8.01 2.82
N TYR A 119 -8.98 -8.02 2.14
CA TYR A 119 -8.36 -9.25 1.65
C TYR A 119 -6.90 -9.41 2.11
N MET A 120 -6.53 -10.62 2.53
CA MET A 120 -5.15 -11.04 2.79
C MET A 120 -4.73 -12.01 1.69
N ASN A 121 -3.64 -11.74 0.95
CA ASN A 121 -3.17 -12.63 -0.12
C ASN A 121 -4.30 -13.16 -1.05
N ASN A 122 -5.17 -12.26 -1.51
CA ASN A 122 -6.37 -12.52 -2.33
C ASN A 122 -7.51 -13.33 -1.68
N VAL A 123 -7.44 -13.65 -0.38
CA VAL A 123 -8.52 -14.29 0.39
C VAL A 123 -9.24 -13.24 1.23
N SER A 124 -10.58 -13.18 1.18
CA SER A 124 -11.35 -12.24 2.00
C SER A 124 -11.29 -12.62 3.48
N VAL A 125 -10.99 -11.65 4.35
CA VAL A 125 -10.94 -11.85 5.81
C VAL A 125 -11.86 -10.85 6.51
N THR A 126 -12.49 -11.29 7.60
CA THR A 126 -13.19 -10.40 8.54
C THR A 126 -12.27 -10.00 9.69
N GLU A 127 -11.35 -10.87 10.08
CA GLU A 127 -10.35 -10.67 11.12
C GLU A 127 -9.08 -11.45 10.74
N HIS A 128 -7.90 -10.85 10.89
CA HIS A 128 -6.61 -11.49 10.63
C HIS A 128 -5.51 -10.93 11.55
N GLU A 129 -4.70 -11.80 12.14
CA GLU A 129 -3.55 -11.41 12.96
C GLU A 129 -2.36 -11.05 12.06
N LEU A 130 -1.97 -9.78 12.04
CA LEU A 130 -0.95 -9.23 11.16
C LEU A 130 0.46 -9.62 11.61
N VAL A 131 1.20 -10.27 10.70
CA VAL A 131 2.60 -10.65 10.86
C VAL A 131 3.48 -9.76 9.97
N SER A 132 4.67 -9.36 10.47
CA SER A 132 5.59 -8.50 9.72
C SER A 132 5.97 -9.12 8.36
N GLY A 133 5.62 -8.42 7.27
CA GLY A 133 5.72 -8.91 5.90
C GLY A 133 4.35 -9.17 5.22
N ASP A 134 3.24 -9.16 5.95
CA ASP A 134 1.91 -9.39 5.40
C ASP A 134 1.48 -8.27 4.43
N GLU A 135 1.01 -8.66 3.23
CA GLU A 135 0.34 -7.77 2.27
C GLU A 135 -1.17 -7.98 2.33
N PHE A 136 -1.90 -6.87 2.50
CA PHE A 136 -3.36 -6.84 2.51
C PHE A 136 -3.91 -5.81 1.54
N GLN A 137 -5.11 -6.07 1.02
CA GLN A 137 -5.78 -5.25 0.03
C GLN A 137 -7.07 -4.65 0.61
N ILE A 138 -7.22 -3.34 0.44
CA ILE A 138 -8.41 -2.56 0.79
C ILE A 138 -8.82 -1.76 -0.45
N GLY A 139 -9.97 -2.12 -1.04
CA GLY A 139 -10.38 -1.60 -2.34
C GLY A 139 -9.32 -1.85 -3.41
N LYS A 140 -8.81 -0.77 -4.03
CA LYS A 140 -7.70 -0.81 -5.02
C LYS A 140 -6.28 -0.68 -4.43
N PHE A 141 -6.14 -0.52 -3.12
CA PHE A 141 -4.85 -0.29 -2.46
C PHE A 141 -4.27 -1.60 -1.95
N HIS A 142 -2.98 -1.81 -2.16
CA HIS A 142 -2.19 -2.87 -1.52
C HIS A 142 -1.32 -2.23 -0.44
N LEU A 143 -1.42 -2.74 0.77
CA LEU A 143 -0.76 -2.24 1.96
C LEU A 143 0.13 -3.35 2.54
N LEU A 144 1.38 -3.00 2.85
CA LEU A 144 2.35 -3.89 3.48
C LEU A 144 2.46 -3.54 4.96
N PHE A 145 2.29 -4.54 5.83
CA PHE A 145 2.51 -4.40 7.27
C PHE A 145 3.96 -4.74 7.62
N ILE A 146 4.63 -3.83 8.32
CA ILE A 146 6.00 -3.98 8.80
C ILE A 146 6.01 -3.73 10.30
N SER A 147 6.40 -4.74 11.08
CA SER A 147 6.65 -4.62 12.52
C SER A 147 8.06 -5.12 12.84
N SER A 148 8.60 -4.75 14.01
CA SER A 148 9.77 -5.43 14.53
C SER A 148 9.45 -6.91 14.74
N LYS A 149 10.31 -7.80 14.22
CA LYS A 149 10.23 -9.22 14.56
C LYS A 149 10.48 -9.37 16.06
N ASN A 150 9.59 -10.10 16.73
CA ASN A 150 9.78 -10.61 18.08
C ASN A 150 10.33 -12.06 17.99
#